data_AF-A0A7H8J2V5-F1
#
_entry.id   AF-A0A7H8J2V5-F1
#
_cell.length_a   1.000
_cell.length_b   1.000
_cell.length_c   1.000
_cell.angle_alpha   90.00
_cell.angle_beta   90.00
_cell.angle_gamma   90.00
#
_symmetry.space_group_name_H-M   'P 1'
#
loop_
_entity.id
_entity.type
_entity.pdbx_description
1 polymer ?
#
loop_
_entity_poly.entity_id
_entity_poly.type
_entity_poly.pdbx_seq_one_letter_code
_entity_poly.pdbx_strand_id
1 'polypeptide(L)' 'MTERPVENVDNRPTAIEPKQSDAVEDAHFRRRLRATMERPQTRPPLLTLEDVRALEDAPPPQRP' A
#
# COMPACT_ATOMS: atom_id res chain seq x y z
N MET A 1 -4.55 65.77 -13.60
CA MET A 1 -4.41 64.68 -12.61
C MET A 1 -4.41 63.38 -13.40
N THR A 2 -3.29 62.66 -13.43
CA THR A 2 -3.13 61.42 -14.22
C THR A 2 -3.25 60.23 -13.29
N GLU A 3 -4.39 59.54 -13.36
CA GLU A 3 -4.64 58.29 -12.62
C GLU A 3 -3.81 57.17 -13.26
N ARG A 4 -2.94 56.52 -12.47
CA ARG A 4 -2.22 55.33 -12.89
C ARG A 4 -3.11 54.10 -12.62
N PRO A 5 -3.31 53.19 -13.59
CA PRO A 5 -4.06 51.97 -13.33
C PRO A 5 -3.23 51.07 -12.39
N VAL A 6 -3.84 50.68 -11.27
CA VAL A 6 -3.26 49.73 -10.33
C VAL A 6 -3.30 48.35 -10.98
N GLU A 7 -2.13 47.77 -11.22
CA GLU A 7 -1.99 46.43 -11.76
C GLU A 7 -2.34 45.43 -10.65
N ASN A 8 -3.44 44.69 -10.83
CA ASN A 8 -3.90 43.70 -9.86
C ASN A 8 -2.99 42.46 -9.92
N VAL A 9 -2.01 42.38 -9.04
CA VAL A 9 -1.18 41.19 -8.84
C VAL A 9 -2.05 40.10 -8.20
N ASP A 10 -2.37 39.04 -8.95
CA ASP A 10 -3.18 37.92 -8.48
C ASP A 10 -2.36 37.09 -7.46
N ASN A 11 -2.50 37.42 -6.17
CA ASN A 11 -1.80 36.79 -5.04
C ASN A 11 -2.39 35.42 -4.64
N ARG A 12 -2.91 34.65 -5.59
CA ARG A 12 -3.40 33.30 -5.27
C ARG A 12 -2.20 32.41 -4.97
N PRO A 13 -2.20 31.67 -3.85
CA PRO A 13 -1.15 30.69 -3.59
C PRO A 13 -1.21 29.63 -4.68
N THR A 14 -0.24 29.67 -5.60
CA THR A 14 -0.01 28.61 -6.57
C THR A 14 0.24 27.32 -5.81
N ALA A 15 -0.50 26.26 -6.15
CA ALA A 15 -0.39 24.97 -5.50
C ALA A 15 1.09 24.54 -5.46
N ILE A 16 1.66 24.49 -4.26
CA ILE A 16 3.03 24.07 -4.04
C ILE A 16 3.03 22.55 -4.14
N GLU A 17 3.49 22.02 -5.27
CA GLU A 17 3.74 20.58 -5.39
C GLU A 17 4.78 20.16 -4.34
N PRO A 18 4.56 19.04 -3.63
CA PRO A 18 5.55 18.54 -2.70
C PRO A 18 6.76 18.05 -3.51
N LYS A 19 7.84 18.83 -3.50
CA LYS A 19 9.17 18.33 -3.89
C LYS A 19 9.63 17.34 -2.83
N GLN A 20 9.11 16.12 -2.87
CA GLN A 20 9.74 15.02 -2.13
C GLN A 20 11.12 14.83 -2.75
N SER A 21 12.18 14.93 -1.96
CA SER A 21 13.50 14.68 -2.52
C SER A 21 13.57 13.20 -2.91
N ASP A 22 14.11 12.91 -4.09
CA ASP A 22 14.25 11.54 -4.61
C ASP A 22 14.84 10.59 -3.55
N ALA A 23 15.76 11.10 -2.72
CA ALA A 23 16.37 10.34 -1.62
C ALA A 23 15.38 9.88 -0.53
N VAL A 24 14.33 10.67 -0.24
CA VAL A 24 13.28 10.31 0.73
C VAL A 24 12.36 9.25 0.16
N GLU A 25 12.01 9.36 -1.12
CA GLU A 25 11.21 8.34 -1.81
C GLU A 25 11.96 7.01 -1.90
N ASP A 26 13.25 7.06 -2.26
CA ASP A 26 14.13 5.89 -2.31
C ASP A 26 14.26 5.21 -0.94
N ALA A 27 14.45 6.00 0.11
CA ALA A 27 14.53 5.49 1.49
C ALA A 27 13.22 4.82 1.92
N HIS A 28 12.08 5.43 1.58
CA HIS A 28 10.76 4.88 1.91
C HIS A 28 10.47 3.58 1.12
N PHE A 29 10.84 3.55 -0.16
CA PHE A 29 10.71 2.36 -1.00
C PHE A 29 11.55 1.19 -0.46
N ARG A 30 12.82 1.42 -0.13
CA ARG A 30 13.71 0.40 0.45
C ARG A 30 13.21 -0.12 1.79
N ARG A 31 12.68 0.77 2.65
CA ARG A 31 12.08 0.40 3.93
C ARG A 31 10.87 -0.52 3.74
N ARG A 32 10.01 -0.21 2.76
CA ARG A 32 8.84 -1.03 2.43
C ARG A 32 9.24 -2.42 1.92
N LEU A 33 10.22 -2.51 1.03
CA LEU A 33 10.73 -3.78 0.52
C LEU A 33 11.30 -4.66 1.64
N ARG A 34 12.13 -4.08 2.52
CA ARG A 34 12.67 -4.79 3.68
C ARG A 34 11.55 -5.35 4.56
N ALA A 35 10.55 -4.53 4.89
CA ALA A 35 9.42 -4.98 5.70
C ALA A 35 8.62 -6.13 5.04
N THR A 36 8.48 -6.14 3.71
CA THR A 36 7.82 -7.25 3.00
C THR A 36 8.65 -8.53 2.95
N MET A 37 9.98 -8.43 2.91
CA MET A 37 10.88 -9.59 2.92
C MET A 37 11.08 -10.16 4.33
N GLU A 38 11.14 -9.29 5.34
CA GLU A 38 11.27 -9.68 6.74
C GLU A 38 9.96 -10.15 7.36
N ARG A 39 8.81 -9.83 6.73
CA ARG A 39 7.53 -10.35 7.20
C ARG A 39 7.57 -11.87 7.07
N PRO A 40 7.45 -12.62 8.17
CA PRO A 40 7.33 -14.06 8.09
C PRO A 40 6.10 -14.33 7.23
N GLN A 41 6.30 -14.98 6.08
CA GLN A 41 5.18 -15.55 5.36
C GLN A 41 4.63 -16.61 6.29
N THR A 42 3.59 -16.26 7.04
CA THR A 42 2.70 -17.21 7.71
C THR A 42 2.02 -17.99 6.58
N ARG A 43 2.75 -18.96 6.03
CA ARG A 43 2.17 -19.95 5.16
C ARG A 43 1.17 -20.71 6.01
N PRO A 44 -0.04 -20.95 5.49
CA PRO A 44 -0.96 -21.85 6.17
C PRO A 44 -0.23 -23.18 6.42
N PRO A 45 -0.49 -23.85 7.56
CA PRO A 45 0.09 -25.17 7.82
C PRO A 45 -0.22 -26.09 6.64
N LEU A 46 0.79 -26.83 6.19
CA LEU A 46 0.59 -27.86 5.17
C LEU A 46 -0.31 -28.94 5.75
N LEU A 47 -1.28 -29.42 4.97
CA LEU A 47 -2.05 -30.60 5.34
C LEU A 47 -1.10 -31.78 5.48
N THR A 48 -1.20 -32.50 6.59
CA THR A 48 -0.51 -33.76 6.78
C THR A 48 -1.20 -34.87 6.00
N LEU A 49 -0.54 -36.02 5.86
CA LEU A 49 -1.17 -37.21 5.27
C LEU A 49 -2.39 -37.68 6.07
N GLU A 50 -2.40 -37.46 7.39
CA GLU A 50 -3.54 -37.77 8.25
C GLU A 50 -4.72 -36.85 7.97
N ASP A 51 -4.48 -35.55 7.76
CA ASP A 51 -5.53 -34.58 7.42
C ASP A 51 -6.19 -34.90 6.07
N VAL A 52 -5.38 -35.32 5.08
CA VAL A 52 -5.89 -35.73 3.75
C VAL A 52 -6.77 -36.97 3.89
N ARG A 53 -6.33 -37.97 4.65
CA ARG A 53 -7.09 -39.21 4.87
C ARG A 53 -8.41 -38.95 5.60
N ALA A 54 -8.40 -38.08 6.60
CA ALA A 54 -9.63 -37.69 7.32
C ALA A 54 -10.65 -36.98 6.41
N LEU A 55 -10.19 -36.27 5.38
CA LEU A 55 -11.06 -35.62 4.40
C LEU A 55 -11.70 -36.63 3.42
N GLU A 56 -10.96 -37.67 3.05
CA GLU A 56 -11.44 -38.75 2.17
C GLU A 56 -12.44 -39.66 2.89
N ASP A 57 -12.26 -39.88 4.19
CA ASP A 57 -13.16 -40.69 5.03
C ASP A 57 -14.41 -39.91 5.52
N ALA A 58 -14.50 -38.61 5.24
CA ALA A 58 -15.63 -37.80 5.67
C ALA A 58 -16.91 -38.17 4.88
N PRO A 59 -18.05 -38.42 5.58
CA PRO A 59 -19.31 -38.67 4.89
C PRO A 59 -19.70 -37.44 4.05
N PRO A 60 -20.29 -37.62 2.86
CA PRO A 60 -20.66 -36.51 2.00
C PRO A 60 -21.58 -35.54 2.77
N PRO A 61 -21.44 -34.22 2.54
CA PRO A 61 -22.23 -33.23 3.25
C PRO A 61 -23.71 -33.53 3.01
N GLN A 62 -24.44 -33.84 4.09
CA GLN A 62 -25.88 -34.01 4.02
C GLN A 62 -26.47 -32.64 3.68
N ARG A 63 -27.08 -32.55 2.49
CA ARG A 63 -27.84 -31.36 2.10
C ARG A 63 -29.10 -31.29 3.00
N PRO A 64 -29.48 -30.08 3.46
CA PRO A 64 -30.71 -29.89 4.23
C PRO A 64 -31.96 -30.24 3.42
#